data_AF-A0AAW9IJV6-F1
#
_entry.id   AF-A0AAW9IJV6-F1
#
_cell.length_a   1.000
_cell.length_b   1.000
_cell.length_c   1.000
_cell.angle_alpha   90.00
_cell.angle_beta   90.00
_cell.angle_gamma   90.00
#
_symmetry.space_group_name_H-M   'P 1'
#
loop_
_entity.id
_entity.type
_entity.pdbx_description
1 polymer ?
#
loop_
_entity_poly.entity_id
_entity_poly.type
_entity_poly.pdbx_seq_one_letter_code
_entity_poly.pdbx_strand_id
1 'polypeptide(L)'
;VDKFKMEGLKIFGPSEKAAMLEGSKSFSKDFMKKYGVKTAEYEVFYDVDKAVSYLETCPYPTVVKADGLAAGKGVAICENREEAINAVKSFMVDDIFNGAGQKIVIEEFLDGVEASILSITDGKTIIPFISAKDHKQIFDGGKGSNTGGMGVLAPNPYV
;
A
#
# COMPACT_ATOMS: atom_id res chain seq x y z
N VAL A 1 4.30 2.83 20.77
CA VAL A 1 4.61 2.37 22.17
C VAL A 1 5.24 3.44 23.05
N ASP A 2 5.59 4.59 22.50
CA ASP A 2 6.48 5.58 23.14
C ASP A 2 5.88 6.16 24.41
N LYS A 3 4.60 6.57 24.38
CA LYS A 3 3.87 7.06 25.56
C LYS A 3 3.86 6.06 26.73
N PHE A 4 3.59 4.79 26.46
CA PHE A 4 3.58 3.75 27.50
C PHE A 4 4.97 3.53 28.10
N LYS A 5 6.03 3.56 27.26
CA LYS A 5 7.41 3.44 27.73
C LYS A 5 7.83 4.62 28.60
N MET A 6 7.38 5.84 28.28
CA MET A 6 7.63 7.03 29.12
C MET A 6 7.05 6.88 30.52
N GLU A 7 5.90 6.22 30.64
CA GLU A 7 5.24 5.92 31.92
C GLU A 7 5.73 4.63 32.59
N GLY A 8 6.78 3.98 32.06
CA GLY A 8 7.31 2.71 32.60
C GLY A 8 6.37 1.51 32.43
N LEU A 9 5.36 1.60 31.56
CA LEU A 9 4.37 0.55 31.32
C LEU A 9 4.86 -0.45 30.26
N LYS A 10 4.56 -1.73 30.49
CA LYS A 10 4.81 -2.80 29.51
C LYS A 10 3.79 -2.70 28.38
N ILE A 11 4.28 -2.68 27.14
CA ILE A 11 3.45 -2.64 25.93
C ILE A 11 4.16 -3.37 24.78
N PHE A 12 3.39 -3.98 23.89
CA PHE A 12 3.87 -4.58 22.65
C PHE A 12 3.35 -3.81 21.44
N GLY A 13 4.23 -3.50 20.49
CA GLY A 13 3.91 -2.77 19.27
C GLY A 13 5.05 -1.89 18.77
N PRO A 14 4.91 -1.26 17.60
CA PRO A 14 5.93 -0.38 17.05
C PRO A 14 6.00 0.96 17.82
N SER A 15 7.19 1.59 17.81
CA SER A 15 7.30 3.03 18.12
C SER A 15 6.62 3.84 17.03
N GLU A 16 6.30 5.11 17.31
CA GLU A 16 5.76 6.04 16.32
C GLU A 16 6.64 6.08 15.06
N LYS A 17 7.96 6.16 15.24
CA LYS A 17 8.93 6.11 14.14
C LYS A 17 8.87 4.79 13.36
N ALA A 18 8.74 3.65 14.04
CA ALA A 18 8.66 2.35 13.36
C ALA A 18 7.32 2.14 12.64
N ALA A 19 6.23 2.70 13.16
CA ALA A 19 4.90 2.63 12.57
C ALA A 19 4.81 3.34 11.20
N MET A 20 5.79 4.20 10.87
CA MET A 20 5.90 4.81 9.54
C MET A 20 6.03 3.79 8.40
N LEU A 21 6.52 2.57 8.68
CA LEU A 21 6.54 1.47 7.70
C LEU A 21 5.15 1.02 7.25
N GLU A 22 4.10 1.36 8.00
CA GLU A 22 2.70 1.12 7.61
C GLU A 22 2.00 2.45 7.28
N GLY A 23 2.27 3.49 8.08
CA GLY A 23 1.58 4.78 7.98
C GLY A 23 1.94 5.63 6.76
N SER A 24 3.08 5.40 6.10
CA SER A 24 3.50 6.15 4.91
C SER A 24 4.05 5.23 3.83
N LYS A 25 3.32 5.12 2.71
CA LYS A 25 3.66 4.20 1.61
C LYS A 25 5.00 4.55 0.98
N SER A 26 5.25 5.83 0.76
CA SER A 26 6.52 6.35 0.25
C SER A 26 7.70 6.04 1.17
N PHE A 27 7.56 6.23 2.49
CA PHE A 27 8.60 5.86 3.45
C PHE A 27 8.93 4.37 3.37
N SER A 28 7.90 3.52 3.33
CA SER A 28 8.07 2.06 3.22
C SER A 28 8.74 1.66 1.92
N LYS A 29 8.35 2.28 0.81
CA LYS A 29 8.93 2.04 -0.51
C LYS A 29 10.40 2.44 -0.57
N ASP A 30 10.74 3.62 -0.04
CA ASP A 30 12.14 4.08 0.03
C ASP A 30 12.98 3.18 0.94
N PHE A 31 12.41 2.71 2.06
CA PHE A 31 13.05 1.72 2.92
C PHE A 31 13.32 0.41 2.17
N MET A 32 12.33 -0.13 1.44
CA MET A 32 12.48 -1.34 0.65
C MET A 32 13.57 -1.18 -0.42
N LYS A 33 13.57 -0.07 -1.17
CA LYS A 33 14.58 0.26 -2.18
C LYS A 33 15.98 0.34 -1.56
N LYS A 34 16.12 1.06 -0.44
CA LYS A 34 17.41 1.25 0.27
C LYS A 34 18.02 -0.07 0.74
N TYR A 35 17.20 -1.02 1.18
CA TYR A 35 17.65 -2.30 1.74
C TYR A 35 17.49 -3.49 0.79
N GLY A 36 17.12 -3.26 -0.48
CA GLY A 36 17.01 -4.31 -1.50
C GLY A 36 15.85 -5.29 -1.28
N VAL A 37 14.80 -4.88 -0.55
CA VAL A 37 13.57 -5.66 -0.44
C VAL A 37 12.80 -5.53 -1.75
N LYS A 38 12.48 -6.67 -2.37
CA LYS A 38 11.74 -6.71 -3.62
C LYS A 38 10.35 -6.11 -3.43
N THR A 39 10.00 -5.15 -4.27
CA THR A 39 8.69 -4.49 -4.31
C THR A 39 8.41 -4.06 -5.74
N ALA A 40 7.14 -3.77 -6.03
CA ALA A 40 6.72 -3.20 -7.30
C ALA A 40 7.55 -1.94 -7.61
N GLU A 41 8.13 -1.86 -8.81
CA GLU A 41 8.73 -0.62 -9.32
C GLU A 41 7.75 0.54 -9.16
N TYR A 42 8.23 1.68 -8.68
CA TYR A 42 7.39 2.79 -8.32
C TYR A 42 8.14 4.11 -8.47
N GLU A 43 7.38 5.18 -8.69
CA GLU A 43 7.84 6.55 -8.57
C GLU A 43 6.83 7.41 -7.81
N VAL A 44 7.31 8.47 -7.17
CA VAL A 44 6.52 9.34 -6.29
C VAL A 44 6.40 10.74 -6.91
N PHE A 45 5.18 11.26 -6.94
CA PHE A 45 4.89 12.54 -7.58
C PHE A 45 4.15 13.49 -6.64
N TYR A 46 4.55 14.76 -6.72
CA TYR A 46 3.92 15.91 -6.06
C TYR A 46 3.34 16.91 -7.07
N ASP A 47 3.54 16.62 -8.36
CA ASP A 47 3.20 17.50 -9.47
C ASP A 47 2.46 16.67 -10.53
N VAL A 48 1.30 17.19 -10.94
CA VAL A 48 0.37 16.49 -11.86
C VAL A 48 1.01 16.30 -13.23
N ASP A 49 1.71 17.30 -13.76
CA ASP A 49 2.29 17.24 -15.09
C ASP A 49 3.44 16.23 -15.14
N LYS A 50 4.25 16.16 -14.09
CA LYS A 50 5.29 15.12 -13.96
C LYS A 50 4.70 13.72 -13.85
N ALA A 51 3.63 13.55 -13.09
CA ALA A 51 2.94 12.27 -12.99
C ALA A 51 2.36 11.83 -14.35
N VAL A 52 1.70 12.73 -15.06
CA VAL A 52 1.13 12.47 -16.40
C VAL A 52 2.22 12.16 -17.42
N SER A 53 3.37 12.85 -17.36
CA SER A 53 4.51 12.56 -18.23
C SER A 53 5.10 11.16 -17.95
N TYR A 54 5.22 10.76 -16.69
CA TYR A 54 5.68 9.41 -16.33
C TYR A 54 4.75 8.31 -16.89
N LEU A 55 3.44 8.55 -16.92
CA LEU A 55 2.44 7.64 -17.49
C LEU A 55 2.60 7.41 -19.01
N GLU A 56 3.43 8.19 -19.72
CA GLU A 56 3.74 7.96 -21.14
C GLU A 56 4.63 6.74 -21.38
N THR A 57 5.48 6.41 -20.41
CA THR A 57 6.47 5.33 -20.54
C THR A 57 6.21 4.17 -19.59
N CYS A 58 5.21 4.28 -18.71
CA CYS A 58 4.82 3.21 -17.79
C CYS A 58 4.24 1.99 -18.51
N PRO A 59 4.49 0.77 -18.00
CA PRO A 59 3.74 -0.41 -18.41
C PRO A 59 2.29 -0.34 -17.89
N TYR A 60 1.37 -0.95 -18.65
CA TYR A 60 -0.03 -1.11 -18.26
C TYR A 60 -0.39 -2.61 -18.14
N PRO A 61 -1.25 -3.00 -17.19
CA PRO A 61 -1.91 -2.16 -16.19
C PRO A 61 -0.94 -1.51 -15.19
N THR A 62 -1.29 -0.33 -14.69
CA THR A 62 -0.52 0.42 -13.68
C THR A 62 -1.40 0.74 -12.47
N VAL A 63 -0.78 1.00 -11.32
CA VAL A 63 -1.50 1.29 -10.09
C VAL A 63 -1.19 2.70 -9.60
N VAL A 64 -2.21 3.54 -9.47
CA VAL A 64 -2.11 4.89 -8.90
C VAL A 64 -2.60 4.86 -7.46
N LYS A 65 -1.77 5.32 -6.52
CA LYS A 65 -2.05 5.31 -5.07
C LYS A 65 -1.87 6.67 -4.44
N ALA A 66 -2.76 7.05 -3.53
CA ALA A 66 -2.54 8.17 -2.62
C ALA A 66 -1.56 7.75 -1.49
N ASP A 67 -0.58 8.59 -1.13
CA ASP A 67 0.39 8.26 -0.06
C ASP A 67 -0.31 8.16 1.32
N GLY A 68 -1.24 9.08 1.59
CA GLY A 68 -1.93 9.19 2.88
C GLY A 68 -2.96 8.08 3.19
N LEU A 69 -3.54 8.17 4.39
CA LEU A 69 -4.62 7.30 4.87
C LEU A 69 -5.94 7.65 4.17
N ALA A 70 -6.07 7.30 2.90
CA ALA A 70 -7.27 7.50 2.08
C ALA A 70 -8.39 6.49 2.40
N ALA A 71 -8.60 6.15 3.67
CA ALA A 71 -9.61 5.20 4.17
C ALA A 71 -9.68 3.86 3.40
N GLY A 72 -8.55 3.36 2.90
CA GLY A 72 -8.48 2.14 2.11
C GLY A 72 -9.00 2.26 0.66
N LYS A 73 -9.42 3.45 0.22
CA LYS A 73 -9.96 3.72 -1.13
C LYS A 73 -8.99 4.42 -2.08
N GLY A 74 -7.83 4.86 -1.59
CA GLY A 74 -6.83 5.58 -2.38
C GLY A 74 -5.95 4.70 -3.27
N VAL A 75 -6.51 3.67 -3.90
CA VAL A 75 -5.80 2.77 -4.84
C VAL A 75 -6.67 2.59 -6.07
N ALA A 76 -6.15 2.94 -7.24
CA ALA A 76 -6.78 2.71 -8.53
C ALA A 76 -5.86 1.82 -9.38
N ILE A 77 -6.42 0.74 -9.93
CA ILE A 77 -5.78 -0.07 -10.97
C ILE A 77 -6.29 0.47 -12.30
N CYS A 78 -5.38 0.83 -13.19
CA CYS A 78 -5.67 1.48 -14.46
C CYS A 78 -5.16 0.61 -15.60
N GLU A 79 -6.07 0.15 -16.45
CA GLU A 79 -5.78 -0.76 -17.57
C GLU A 79 -5.10 -0.05 -18.74
N ASN A 80 -5.24 1.28 -18.80
CA ASN A 80 -4.69 2.09 -19.88
C ASN A 80 -4.34 3.50 -19.40
N ARG A 81 -3.66 4.25 -20.27
CA ARG A 81 -3.16 5.61 -19.99
C ARG A 81 -4.26 6.60 -19.67
N GLU A 82 -5.41 6.50 -20.32
CA GLU A 82 -6.52 7.43 -20.08
C GLU A 82 -7.08 7.25 -18.67
N GLU A 83 -7.31 6.01 -18.24
CA GLU A 83 -7.71 5.68 -16.87
C GLU A 83 -6.70 6.18 -15.83
N ALA A 84 -5.40 5.99 -16.08
CA ALA A 84 -4.35 6.42 -15.17
C ALA A 84 -4.29 7.95 -15.05
N ILE A 85 -4.40 8.69 -16.16
CA ILE A 85 -4.46 10.16 -16.13
C ILE A 85 -5.69 10.65 -15.36
N ASN A 86 -6.84 10.01 -15.58
CA ASN A 86 -8.06 10.35 -14.84
C ASN A 86 -7.92 10.08 -13.35
N ALA A 87 -7.28 8.98 -12.95
CA ALA A 87 -6.97 8.69 -11.55
C ALA A 87 -6.04 9.73 -10.93
N VAL A 88 -4.96 10.11 -11.63
CA VAL A 88 -4.04 11.17 -11.18
C VAL A 88 -4.77 12.50 -10.97
N LYS A 89 -5.59 12.93 -11.93
CA LYS A 89 -6.38 14.17 -11.82
C LYS A 89 -7.38 14.10 -10.66
N SER A 90 -8.09 12.99 -10.54
CA SER A 90 -9.06 12.79 -9.46
C SER A 90 -8.39 12.88 -8.08
N PHE A 91 -7.19 12.31 -7.94
CA PHE A 91 -6.50 12.29 -6.65
C PHE A 91 -5.85 13.63 -6.31
N MET A 92 -5.20 14.27 -7.29
CA MET A 92 -4.35 15.44 -7.06
C MET A 92 -5.05 16.79 -7.31
N VAL A 93 -6.01 16.84 -8.24
CA VAL A 93 -6.69 18.08 -8.66
C VAL A 93 -8.07 18.18 -8.02
N ASP A 94 -8.89 17.13 -8.16
CA ASP A 94 -10.24 17.12 -7.59
C ASP A 94 -10.21 16.87 -6.06
N ASP A 95 -9.04 16.50 -5.53
CA ASP A 95 -8.75 16.27 -4.11
C ASP A 95 -9.80 15.41 -3.40
N ILE A 96 -10.24 14.32 -4.05
CA ILE A 96 -11.31 13.45 -3.54
C ILE A 96 -11.00 12.81 -2.16
N PHE A 97 -9.75 12.90 -1.71
CA PHE A 97 -9.28 12.39 -0.42
C PHE A 97 -8.82 13.49 0.56
N ASN A 98 -9.27 14.74 0.38
CA ASN A 98 -9.07 15.86 1.32
C ASN A 98 -7.61 16.04 1.78
N GLY A 99 -6.69 16.17 0.82
CA GLY A 99 -5.27 16.40 1.03
C GLY A 99 -4.41 15.13 0.98
N ALA A 100 -4.99 13.94 1.12
CA ALA A 100 -4.20 12.70 1.05
C ALA A 100 -3.65 12.41 -0.36
N GLY A 101 -4.22 13.05 -1.40
CA GLY A 101 -3.81 12.93 -2.80
C GLY A 101 -2.78 13.96 -3.26
N GLN A 102 -2.34 14.90 -2.42
CA GLN A 102 -1.28 15.87 -2.80
C GLN A 102 0.06 15.20 -3.15
N LYS A 103 0.22 13.96 -2.72
CA LYS A 103 1.35 13.10 -3.06
C LYS A 103 0.80 11.74 -3.46
N ILE A 104 1.18 11.32 -4.66
CA ILE A 104 0.78 10.02 -5.20
C ILE A 104 2.00 9.14 -5.49
N VAL A 105 1.75 7.84 -5.52
CA VAL A 105 2.68 6.80 -5.94
C VAL A 105 2.11 6.13 -7.17
N ILE A 106 2.87 6.04 -8.25
CA ILE A 106 2.54 5.26 -9.43
C ILE A 106 3.45 4.03 -9.41
N GLU A 107 2.89 2.83 -9.47
CA GLU A 107 3.64 1.58 -9.43
C GLU A 107 3.20 0.57 -10.49
N GLU A 108 4.08 -0.38 -10.79
CA GLU A 108 3.73 -1.51 -11.66
C GLU A 108 2.61 -2.36 -11.03
N PHE A 109 1.72 -2.88 -11.88
CA PHE A 109 0.74 -3.87 -11.45
C PHE A 109 1.42 -5.24 -11.33
N LEU A 110 1.27 -5.87 -10.16
CA LEU A 110 1.76 -7.22 -9.91
C LEU A 110 0.61 -8.21 -10.01
N ASP A 111 0.74 -9.18 -10.91
CA ASP A 111 -0.17 -10.32 -11.03
C ASP A 111 0.41 -11.55 -10.31
N GLY A 112 -0.48 -12.36 -9.74
CA GLY A 112 -0.12 -13.58 -9.03
C GLY A 112 -0.97 -13.83 -7.79
N VAL A 113 -0.47 -14.71 -6.92
CA VAL A 113 -1.19 -15.08 -5.71
C VAL A 113 -0.79 -14.19 -4.54
N GLU A 114 -1.77 -13.48 -3.98
CA GLU A 114 -1.58 -12.71 -2.74
C GLU A 114 -1.49 -13.65 -1.53
N ALA A 115 -0.51 -13.37 -0.65
CA ALA A 115 -0.37 -13.99 0.65
C ALA A 115 0.05 -12.95 1.69
N SER A 116 -0.47 -13.11 2.90
CA SER A 116 -0.05 -12.34 4.08
C SER A 116 0.83 -13.21 4.97
N ILE A 117 2.06 -12.76 5.20
CA ILE A 117 3.00 -13.37 6.16
C ILE A 117 3.13 -12.44 7.36
N LEU A 118 2.29 -12.65 8.36
CA LEU A 118 2.35 -11.90 9.61
C LEU A 118 3.48 -12.44 10.47
N SER A 119 4.21 -11.55 11.14
CA SER A 119 5.35 -11.92 11.98
C SER A 119 5.38 -11.08 13.26
N ILE A 120 5.85 -11.67 14.35
CA ILE A 120 6.24 -10.94 15.56
C ILE A 120 7.75 -10.72 15.53
N THR A 121 8.20 -9.53 15.94
CA THR A 121 9.62 -9.22 16.06
C THR A 121 9.92 -8.39 17.31
N ASP A 122 11.07 -8.63 17.92
CA ASP A 122 11.66 -7.79 18.98
C ASP A 122 12.69 -6.76 18.41
N GLY A 123 12.81 -6.70 17.09
CA GLY A 123 13.80 -5.90 16.36
C GLY A 123 15.11 -6.65 16.03
N LYS A 124 15.29 -7.89 16.52
CA LYS A 124 16.44 -8.75 16.21
C LYS A 124 16.01 -10.12 15.69
N THR A 125 14.99 -10.69 16.30
CA THR A 125 14.40 -11.99 15.97
C THR A 125 13.08 -11.75 15.26
N ILE A 126 12.80 -12.55 14.22
CA ILE A 126 11.51 -12.55 13.52
C ILE A 126 10.91 -13.95 13.67
N ILE A 127 9.68 -14.01 14.18
CA ILE A 127 8.90 -15.25 14.31
C ILE A 127 7.72 -15.14 13.34
N PRO A 128 7.76 -15.82 12.18
CA PRO A 128 6.66 -15.81 11.23
C PRO A 128 5.51 -16.71 11.70
N PHE A 129 4.29 -16.31 11.38
CA PHE A 129 3.09 -17.15 11.51
C PHE A 129 2.80 -17.92 10.22
N ILE A 130 1.79 -18.78 10.26
CA ILE A 130 1.28 -19.44 9.05
C ILE A 130 0.80 -18.41 8.03
N SER A 131 0.96 -18.73 6.75
CA SER A 131 0.47 -17.88 5.66
C SER A 131 -1.05 -17.73 5.73
N ALA A 132 -1.54 -16.57 5.32
CA ALA A 132 -2.97 -16.31 5.20
C ALA A 132 -3.31 -15.71 3.83
N LYS A 133 -4.55 -15.92 3.39
CA LYS A 133 -5.14 -15.25 2.24
C LYS A 133 -6.36 -14.48 2.68
N ASP A 134 -6.35 -13.17 2.49
CA ASP A 134 -7.51 -12.30 2.75
C ASP A 134 -8.35 -12.15 1.48
N HIS A 135 -9.66 -12.04 1.66
CA HIS A 135 -10.64 -11.81 0.61
C HIS A 135 -11.16 -10.38 0.73
N LYS A 136 -10.66 -9.46 -0.09
CA LYS A 136 -10.97 -8.03 0.05
C LYS A 136 -12.25 -7.62 -0.66
N GLN A 137 -12.62 -8.26 -1.77
CA GLN A 137 -13.74 -7.81 -2.58
C GLN A 137 -15.09 -8.20 -1.96
N ILE A 138 -16.05 -7.27 -2.03
CA ILE A 138 -17.36 -7.40 -1.37
C ILE A 138 -18.25 -8.51 -1.94
N PHE A 139 -18.05 -8.93 -3.19
CA PHE A 139 -18.86 -9.96 -3.84
C PHE A 139 -18.03 -11.20 -4.24
N ASP A 140 -18.73 -12.32 -4.38
CA ASP A 140 -18.17 -13.60 -4.78
C ASP A 140 -17.39 -13.53 -6.10
N GLY A 141 -16.38 -14.40 -6.21
CA GLY A 141 -15.48 -14.43 -7.37
C GLY A 141 -14.50 -13.26 -7.44
N GLY A 142 -14.26 -12.57 -6.31
CA GLY A 142 -13.32 -11.45 -6.25
C GLY A 142 -13.85 -10.19 -6.95
N LYS A 143 -15.16 -9.95 -6.88
CA LYS A 143 -15.84 -8.88 -7.63
C LYS A 143 -16.31 -7.75 -6.72
N GLY A 144 -16.45 -6.56 -7.31
CA GLY A 144 -16.89 -5.36 -6.62
C GLY A 144 -15.74 -4.64 -5.89
N SER A 145 -16.09 -3.60 -5.15
CA SER A 145 -15.10 -2.75 -4.47
C SER A 145 -14.34 -3.50 -3.38
N ASN A 146 -13.09 -3.09 -3.15
CA ASN A 146 -12.31 -3.54 -2.00
C ASN A 146 -12.96 -3.08 -0.68
N THR A 147 -12.89 -3.95 0.32
CA THR A 147 -13.32 -3.76 1.69
C THR A 147 -12.12 -3.84 2.63
N GLY A 148 -12.34 -3.72 3.94
CA GLY A 148 -11.31 -3.99 4.95
C GLY A 148 -11.01 -5.48 5.16
N GLY A 149 -11.70 -6.38 4.46
CA GLY A 149 -11.59 -7.84 4.58
C GLY A 149 -12.97 -8.48 4.78
N MET A 150 -13.34 -9.41 3.90
CA MET A 150 -14.58 -10.18 3.95
C MET A 150 -14.41 -11.54 4.64
N GLY A 151 -13.17 -12.02 4.75
CA GLY A 151 -12.84 -13.30 5.34
C GLY A 151 -11.42 -13.72 5.02
N VAL A 152 -10.87 -14.61 5.85
CA VAL A 152 -9.48 -15.06 5.76
C VAL A 152 -9.42 -16.58 5.76
N LEU A 153 -8.54 -17.13 4.92
CA LEU A 153 -8.16 -18.55 4.94
C LEU A 153 -6.71 -18.70 5.42
N ALA A 154 -6.48 -19.62 6.37
CA ALA A 154 -5.15 -19.97 6.87
C ALA A 154 -5.05 -21.49 7.16
N PRO A 155 -4.02 -22.20 6.67
CA PRO A 155 -2.91 -21.71 5.86
C PRO A 155 -3.36 -21.29 4.43
N ASN A 156 -2.58 -20.44 3.77
CA ASN A 156 -2.81 -20.10 2.36
C ASN A 156 -2.51 -21.35 1.50
N PRO A 157 -3.46 -21.87 0.71
CA PRO A 157 -3.25 -23.11 -0.05
C PRO A 157 -2.23 -22.98 -1.20
N TYR A 158 -1.80 -21.76 -1.50
CA TYR A 158 -0.87 -21.46 -2.60
C TYR A 158 0.54 -21.09 -2.13
N VAL A 159 0.76 -20.88 -0.83
CA VAL A 159 2.02 -20.39 -0.24
C VAL A 159 2.30 -21.05 1.11
#